data_AF-A0A4Q3XEB8-F1
#
_entry.id   AF-A0A4Q3XEB8-F1
#
_cell.length_a   1.000
_cell.length_b   1.000
_cell.length_c   1.000
_cell.angle_alpha   90.00
_cell.angle_beta   90.00
_cell.angle_gamma   90.00
#
_symmetry.space_group_name_H-M   'P 1'
#
loop_
_entity.id
_entity.type
_entity.pdbx_description
1 polymer ?
#
loop_
_entity_poly.entity_id
_entity_poly.type
_entity_poly.pdbx_seq_one_letter_code
_entity_poly.pdbx_strand_id
1 'polypeptide(L)'
;MYQSAEFRGVKYAFISTSFLSRLLVACSLLTVVASAKAQTTPLLIQGGNVIDGTGAKRRKADVRVASGIIQEIGKLKPRPGEKVVDARGLIVAPGFIDTHSHADMGLLETPDAQSQIRQGITTAIIGQDGGSHLPLGPYLKEVEEKHVALNIASFVGHGTIRGAVMGDDYKRLASAAEVEKMAELVEQEMESGALGLSSGLEYDPGLYSSTGEVIACAKVAAAHGGIYISHVRDEENEALPSFREVIDIAEKAQIPAQISHIKLGSSNVWGKAREVLQLMADANKRGLDITADIYPYTYWRSTITVITPTRDWTDRAAWQRGLDEIGG
;
A
#
# COMPACT_ATOMS: atom_id res chain seq x y z
N MET A 1 -75.55 27.44 24.73
CA MET A 1 -76.73 26.85 25.41
C MET A 1 -76.21 25.64 26.16
N TYR A 2 -75.83 25.84 27.42
CA TYR A 2 -76.47 25.24 28.61
C TYR A 2 -76.20 23.70 28.69
N GLN A 3 -75.61 23.11 29.74
CA GLN A 3 -75.31 23.57 31.10
C GLN A 3 -74.53 22.45 31.84
N SER A 4 -73.64 22.84 32.77
CA SER A 4 -73.40 22.27 34.13
C SER A 4 -73.15 20.78 34.37
N ALA A 5 -72.41 20.34 35.40
CA ALA A 5 -71.51 20.96 36.37
C ALA A 5 -70.96 19.82 37.27
N GLU A 6 -69.71 20.00 37.71
CA GLU A 6 -69.13 19.77 39.05
C GLU A 6 -69.39 18.48 39.87
N PHE A 7 -68.32 17.99 40.52
CA PHE A 7 -68.09 18.22 41.97
C PHE A 7 -66.63 17.97 42.41
N ARG A 8 -65.97 19.06 42.87
CA ARG A 8 -65.08 19.30 44.04
C ARG A 8 -64.06 18.21 44.49
N GLY A 9 -62.84 18.54 44.93
CA GLY A 9 -62.21 19.81 45.32
C GLY A 9 -60.68 19.68 45.51
N VAL A 10 -59.89 20.74 45.23
CA VAL A 10 -59.29 21.74 46.16
C VAL A 10 -58.25 21.11 47.12
N LYS A 11 -56.95 21.43 47.06
CA LYS A 11 -56.34 22.70 47.52
C LYS A 11 -55.05 23.08 46.76
N TYR A 12 -54.94 24.38 46.48
CA TYR A 12 -53.75 25.10 46.06
C TYR A 12 -52.82 25.42 47.25
N ALA A 13 -51.52 25.56 46.98
CA ALA A 13 -50.69 26.58 47.61
C ALA A 13 -49.58 27.03 46.64
N PHE A 14 -49.58 28.33 46.36
CA PHE A 14 -48.66 29.11 45.53
C PHE A 14 -47.41 29.54 46.31
N ILE A 15 -46.52 30.28 45.60
CA ILE A 15 -45.42 31.18 46.05
C ILE A 15 -44.04 30.51 45.94
N SER A 16 -42.98 31.07 45.33
CA SER A 16 -42.74 32.33 44.61
C SER A 16 -41.35 32.28 43.95
N THR A 17 -41.13 33.21 43.04
CA THR A 17 -39.95 33.53 42.23
C THR A 17 -38.62 33.77 42.97
N SER A 18 -37.55 33.48 42.21
CA SER A 18 -36.22 34.12 42.14
C SER A 18 -35.29 34.07 43.35
N PHE A 19 -34.04 33.59 43.15
CA PHE A 19 -32.83 34.32 43.55
C PHE A 19 -31.57 33.77 42.83
N LEU A 20 -30.89 34.67 42.13
CA LEU A 20 -29.51 34.56 41.67
C LEU A 20 -28.57 34.43 42.90
N SER A 21 -27.47 33.67 42.77
CA SER A 21 -26.08 34.07 43.07
C SER A 21 -25.21 33.06 43.85
N ARG A 22 -24.04 32.73 43.23
CA ARG A 22 -22.73 32.36 43.81
C ARG A 22 -22.68 31.00 44.56
N LEU A 23 -21.66 30.14 44.49
CA LEU A 23 -20.23 30.22 44.19
C LEU A 23 -19.75 28.74 44.13
N LEU A 24 -18.83 28.37 43.23
CA LEU A 24 -17.67 27.52 43.59
C LEU A 24 -16.73 27.36 42.40
N VAL A 25 -15.55 27.96 42.61
CA VAL A 25 -14.33 27.79 41.86
C VAL A 25 -13.87 26.34 42.01
N ALA A 26 -13.62 25.66 40.89
CA ALA A 26 -12.73 24.52 40.85
C ALA A 26 -11.89 24.62 39.57
N CYS A 27 -10.68 25.15 39.75
CA CYS A 27 -9.58 25.02 38.81
C CYS A 27 -9.43 23.54 38.40
N SER A 28 -9.80 23.22 37.18
CA SER A 28 -9.26 22.08 36.47
C SER A 28 -8.47 22.66 35.30
N LEU A 29 -7.16 22.74 35.52
CA LEU A 29 -6.17 22.84 34.46
C LEU A 29 -6.37 21.64 33.53
N LEU A 30 -7.19 21.82 32.50
CA LEU A 30 -7.08 21.04 31.28
C LEU A 30 -5.77 21.49 30.63
N THR A 31 -4.68 20.84 31.03
CA THR A 31 -3.50 20.75 30.18
C THR A 31 -3.93 20.04 28.92
N VAL A 32 -4.35 20.83 27.93
CA VAL A 32 -4.31 20.43 26.53
C VAL A 32 -2.83 20.16 26.26
N VAL A 33 -2.43 18.89 26.38
CA VAL A 33 -1.20 18.43 25.74
C VAL A 33 -1.52 18.47 24.26
N ALA A 34 -1.37 19.66 23.67
CA ALA A 34 -1.25 19.78 22.24
C ALA A 34 -0.02 18.94 21.90
N SER A 35 -0.25 17.77 21.32
CA SER A 35 0.80 17.06 20.62
C SER A 35 1.37 18.07 19.63
N ALA A 36 2.60 18.50 19.86
CA ALA A 36 3.26 19.46 19.01
C ALA A 36 3.50 18.75 17.68
N LYS A 37 2.52 18.78 16.78
CA LYS A 37 2.77 18.56 15.36
C LYS A 37 3.93 19.48 15.03
N ALA A 38 5.05 18.89 14.61
CA ALA A 38 6.25 19.62 14.22
C ALA A 38 5.80 20.84 13.43
N GLN A 39 6.08 22.04 13.94
CA GLN A 39 5.62 23.27 13.33
C GLN A 39 6.42 23.46 12.05
N THR A 40 5.95 22.84 10.97
CA THR A 40 6.59 22.90 9.66
C THR A 40 6.59 24.36 9.25
N THR A 41 7.77 24.95 9.08
CA THR A 41 7.90 26.30 8.53
C THR A 41 7.09 26.36 7.24
N PRO A 42 6.10 27.25 7.13
CA PRO A 42 5.33 27.42 5.91
C PRO A 42 6.27 27.61 4.71
N LEU A 43 5.96 26.94 3.60
CA LEU A 43 6.78 26.91 2.40
C LEU A 43 6.00 27.50 1.24
N LEU A 44 6.63 28.40 0.49
CA LEU A 44 6.17 28.87 -0.80
C LEU A 44 7.16 28.44 -1.88
N ILE A 45 6.74 27.56 -2.79
CA ILE A 45 7.48 27.20 -4.00
C ILE A 45 7.02 28.16 -5.10
N GLN A 46 7.90 29.06 -5.55
CA GLN A 46 7.53 30.19 -6.39
C GLN A 46 8.16 30.13 -7.79
N GLY A 47 7.41 30.52 -8.81
CA GLY A 47 7.86 30.66 -10.20
C GLY A 47 7.95 29.36 -10.99
N GLY A 48 7.44 28.26 -10.45
CA GLY A 48 7.52 26.93 -11.04
C GLY A 48 6.51 26.65 -12.16
N ASN A 49 6.71 25.51 -12.82
CA ASN A 49 5.70 24.91 -13.70
C ASN A 49 5.11 23.68 -13.01
N VAL A 50 3.84 23.74 -12.66
CA VAL A 50 3.12 22.68 -11.96
C VAL A 50 2.68 21.60 -12.94
N ILE A 51 3.00 20.34 -12.61
CA ILE A 51 2.42 19.10 -13.15
C ILE A 51 1.76 18.40 -11.97
N ASP A 52 0.44 18.39 -11.91
CA ASP A 52 -0.32 17.98 -10.71
C ASP A 52 -0.67 16.49 -10.66
N GLY A 53 -0.17 15.68 -11.61
CA GLY A 53 -0.42 14.24 -11.67
C GLY A 53 -1.76 13.84 -12.31
N THR A 54 -2.64 14.79 -12.65
CA THR A 54 -3.97 14.50 -13.23
C THR A 54 -3.93 14.12 -14.73
N GLY A 55 -2.76 14.20 -15.37
CA GLY A 55 -2.60 14.10 -16.82
C GLY A 55 -2.87 15.40 -17.58
N ALA A 56 -3.29 16.48 -16.89
CA ALA A 56 -3.45 17.79 -17.50
C ALA A 56 -2.11 18.39 -17.97
N LYS A 57 -2.18 19.35 -18.90
CA LYS A 57 -1.00 20.08 -19.39
C LYS A 57 -0.34 20.88 -18.25
N ARG A 58 1.00 20.91 -18.24
CA ARG A 58 1.79 21.73 -17.31
C ARG A 58 1.36 23.22 -17.36
N ARG A 59 1.33 23.89 -16.21
CA ARG A 59 0.98 25.32 -16.11
C ARG A 59 1.91 26.08 -15.17
N LYS A 60 2.10 27.38 -15.40
CA LYS A 60 2.83 28.24 -14.45
C LYS A 60 1.98 28.48 -13.21
N ALA A 61 2.50 28.15 -12.04
CA ALA A 61 1.86 28.42 -10.76
C ALA A 61 2.89 28.29 -9.63
N ASP A 62 2.61 29.00 -8.54
CA ASP A 62 3.25 28.88 -7.24
C ASP A 62 2.44 27.89 -6.38
N VAL A 63 3.11 27.22 -5.45
CA VAL A 63 2.49 26.25 -4.52
C VAL A 63 2.85 26.62 -3.10
N ARG A 64 1.84 26.81 -2.25
CA ARG A 64 2.00 27.04 -0.82
C ARG A 64 1.69 25.77 -0.04
N VAL A 65 2.61 25.39 0.83
CA VAL A 65 2.47 24.27 1.77
C VAL A 65 2.59 24.80 3.19
N ALA A 66 1.61 24.48 4.03
CA ALA A 66 1.67 24.78 5.45
C ALA A 66 0.86 23.75 6.24
N SER A 67 1.31 23.45 7.46
CA SER A 67 0.69 22.42 8.32
C SER A 67 0.59 21.05 7.65
N GLY A 68 1.60 20.69 6.85
CA GLY A 68 1.67 19.40 6.15
C GLY A 68 0.75 19.24 4.94
N ILE A 69 0.04 20.28 4.50
CA ILE A 69 -0.88 20.22 3.36
C ILE A 69 -0.60 21.31 2.32
N ILE A 70 -0.99 21.05 1.07
CA ILE A 70 -1.04 22.08 0.02
C ILE A 70 -2.25 22.98 0.32
N GLN A 71 -2.01 24.25 0.65
CA GLN A 71 -3.08 25.20 0.99
C GLN A 71 -3.58 25.98 -0.23
N GLU A 72 -2.67 26.39 -1.12
CA GLU A 72 -2.99 27.24 -2.26
C GLU A 72 -2.10 26.89 -3.46
N ILE A 73 -2.68 26.94 -4.66
CA ILE A 73 -1.97 26.84 -5.94
C ILE A 73 -2.44 28.00 -6.82
N GLY A 74 -1.51 28.79 -7.36
CA GLY A 74 -1.86 29.92 -8.22
C GLY A 74 -0.76 30.96 -8.30
N LYS A 75 -1.11 32.22 -8.49
CA LYS A 75 -0.14 33.33 -8.44
C LYS A 75 -0.08 33.89 -7.03
N LEU A 76 0.99 33.62 -6.30
CA LEU A 76 1.08 33.88 -4.87
C LEU A 76 2.21 34.88 -4.56
N LYS A 77 2.01 35.63 -3.47
CA LYS A 77 3.05 36.49 -2.88
C LYS A 77 3.58 35.84 -1.60
N PRO A 78 4.89 35.97 -1.29
CA PRO A 78 5.44 35.51 -0.01
C PRO A 78 4.74 36.18 1.17
N ARG A 79 4.49 35.40 2.23
CA ARG A 79 4.02 35.90 3.53
C ARG A 79 5.18 35.96 4.53
N PRO A 80 5.11 36.83 5.57
CA PRO A 80 6.09 36.82 6.65
C PRO A 80 6.21 35.44 7.29
N GLY A 81 7.45 34.96 7.48
CA GLY A 81 7.73 33.64 8.06
C GLY A 81 7.66 32.45 7.09
N GLU A 82 7.31 32.66 5.82
CA GLU A 82 7.41 31.62 4.79
C GLU A 82 8.86 31.43 4.35
N LYS A 83 9.32 30.18 4.30
CA LYS A 83 10.48 29.81 3.49
C LYS A 83 10.08 29.88 2.03
N VAL A 84 10.80 30.68 1.23
CA VAL A 84 10.56 30.76 -0.21
C VAL A 84 11.59 29.91 -0.95
N VAL A 85 11.12 29.03 -1.81
CA VAL A 85 11.94 28.23 -2.74
C VAL A 85 11.69 28.73 -4.15
N ASP A 86 12.74 29.16 -4.82
CA ASP A 86 12.69 29.60 -6.22
C ASP A 86 12.72 28.39 -7.16
N ALA A 87 11.62 28.15 -7.85
CA ALA A 87 11.43 27.05 -8.80
C ALA A 87 11.40 27.54 -10.26
N ARG A 88 11.90 28.76 -10.55
CA ARG A 88 11.96 29.28 -11.92
C ARG A 88 12.73 28.34 -12.83
N GLY A 89 12.11 27.97 -13.95
CA GLY A 89 12.68 27.02 -14.91
C GLY A 89 12.56 25.55 -14.51
N LEU A 90 12.04 25.25 -13.32
CA LEU A 90 11.87 23.89 -12.80
C LEU A 90 10.41 23.42 -12.89
N ILE A 91 10.22 22.13 -12.66
CA ILE A 91 8.92 21.48 -12.47
C ILE A 91 8.61 21.38 -10.98
N VAL A 92 7.35 21.59 -10.63
CA VAL A 92 6.79 21.27 -9.32
C VAL A 92 5.75 20.18 -9.53
N ALA A 93 5.95 19.02 -8.91
CA ALA A 93 5.07 17.87 -9.04
C ALA A 93 4.77 17.27 -7.66
N PRO A 94 3.72 16.44 -7.53
CA PRO A 94 3.61 15.52 -6.41
C PRO A 94 4.90 14.70 -6.27
N GLY A 95 5.27 14.36 -5.03
CA GLY A 95 6.37 13.44 -4.80
C GLY A 95 6.05 12.07 -5.41
N PHE A 96 7.08 11.36 -5.86
CA PHE A 96 6.88 10.07 -6.50
C PHE A 96 6.49 9.01 -5.46
N ILE A 97 5.59 8.12 -5.89
CA ILE A 97 5.18 6.94 -5.14
C ILE A 97 5.92 5.76 -5.75
N ASP A 98 6.81 5.15 -4.97
CA ASP A 98 7.49 3.91 -5.32
C ASP A 98 6.56 2.75 -5.02
N THR A 99 5.89 2.24 -6.06
CA THR A 99 4.85 1.21 -5.94
C THR A 99 5.39 -0.18 -5.67
N HIS A 100 6.70 -0.40 -5.84
CA HIS A 100 7.35 -1.70 -5.63
C HIS A 100 8.69 -1.52 -4.91
N SER A 101 8.64 -1.35 -3.59
CA SER A 101 9.82 -1.10 -2.78
C SER A 101 10.11 -2.24 -1.82
N HIS A 102 11.40 -2.57 -1.69
CA HIS A 102 11.92 -3.43 -0.61
C HIS A 102 12.75 -2.64 0.40
N ALA A 103 12.39 -1.37 0.61
CA ALA A 103 13.11 -0.46 1.50
C ALA A 103 13.10 -0.94 2.97
N ASP A 104 12.08 -1.72 3.34
CA ASP A 104 11.86 -2.32 4.65
C ASP A 104 13.02 -3.20 5.15
N MET A 105 13.85 -3.73 4.24
CA MET A 105 15.08 -4.47 4.59
C MET A 105 16.18 -3.65 5.29
N GLY A 106 16.07 -2.32 5.37
CA GLY A 106 17.08 -1.47 6.02
C GLY A 106 16.56 -0.11 6.51
N LEU A 107 15.24 0.07 6.48
CA LEU A 107 14.60 1.37 6.69
C LEU A 107 14.74 1.89 8.12
N LEU A 108 14.73 0.98 9.10
CA LEU A 108 14.82 1.35 10.52
C LEU A 108 16.26 1.70 10.93
N GLU A 109 17.25 1.14 10.22
CA GLU A 109 18.67 1.44 10.36
C GLU A 109 19.05 2.73 9.63
N THR A 110 18.42 3.00 8.48
CA THR A 110 18.68 4.18 7.64
C THR A 110 17.38 4.97 7.38
N PRO A 111 16.80 5.60 8.42
CA PRO A 111 15.49 6.25 8.31
C PRO A 111 15.50 7.51 7.43
N ASP A 112 16.68 8.01 7.04
CA ASP A 112 16.84 9.14 6.13
C ASP A 112 16.65 8.76 4.64
N ALA A 113 16.54 7.46 4.32
CA ALA A 113 16.11 6.91 3.02
C ALA A 113 16.74 7.61 1.80
N GLN A 114 18.04 7.89 1.87
CA GLN A 114 18.71 8.76 0.89
C GLN A 114 18.65 8.23 -0.54
N SER A 115 18.62 6.91 -0.73
CA SER A 115 18.50 6.30 -2.06
C SER A 115 17.15 6.65 -2.71
N GLN A 116 16.07 6.70 -1.94
CA GLN A 116 14.73 7.05 -2.44
C GLN A 116 14.57 8.56 -2.60
N ILE A 117 14.89 9.35 -1.56
CA ILE A 117 14.63 10.80 -1.53
C ILE A 117 15.37 11.52 -2.65
N ARG A 118 16.61 11.11 -2.96
CA ARG A 118 17.39 11.73 -4.04
C ARG A 118 16.79 11.54 -5.44
N GLN A 119 15.88 10.58 -5.59
CA GLN A 119 15.12 10.35 -6.81
C GLN A 119 13.78 11.11 -6.84
N GLY A 120 13.42 11.79 -5.74
CA GLY A 120 12.13 12.49 -5.60
C GLY A 120 11.00 11.61 -5.04
N ILE A 121 11.32 10.42 -4.54
CA ILE A 121 10.35 9.51 -3.91
C ILE A 121 10.00 10.06 -2.52
N THR A 122 8.69 10.16 -2.26
CA THR A 122 8.16 10.59 -0.95
C THR A 122 7.34 9.50 -0.27
N THR A 123 7.01 8.43 -0.98
CA THR A 123 6.20 7.32 -0.47
C THR A 123 6.71 6.02 -1.04
N ALA A 124 6.91 5.03 -0.19
CA ALA A 124 7.32 3.68 -0.59
C ALA A 124 6.26 2.67 -0.15
N ILE A 125 5.88 1.80 -1.09
CA ILE A 125 4.97 0.70 -0.86
C ILE A 125 5.79 -0.58 -0.68
N ILE A 126 5.81 -1.08 0.56
CA ILE A 126 6.58 -2.27 0.98
C ILE A 126 5.66 -3.50 1.09
N GLY A 127 6.18 -4.61 1.61
CA GLY A 127 5.42 -5.85 1.72
C GLY A 127 5.29 -6.57 0.37
N GLN A 128 6.32 -6.49 -0.46
CA GLN A 128 6.31 -6.94 -1.85
C GLN A 128 6.64 -8.42 -1.98
N ASP A 129 6.30 -9.00 -3.13
CA ASP A 129 6.75 -10.35 -3.53
C ASP A 129 6.44 -11.45 -2.49
N GLY A 130 5.32 -11.31 -1.77
CA GLY A 130 4.86 -12.25 -0.76
C GLY A 130 5.61 -12.18 0.57
N GLY A 131 6.58 -11.28 0.73
CA GLY A 131 7.24 -11.00 2.01
C GLY A 131 6.67 -9.75 2.66
N SER A 132 6.50 -9.77 3.98
CA SER A 132 6.16 -8.60 4.80
C SER A 132 6.63 -8.79 6.24
N HIS A 133 6.67 -7.69 6.99
CA HIS A 133 6.76 -7.73 8.46
C HIS A 133 5.44 -8.28 9.05
N LEU A 134 5.55 -9.11 10.08
CA LEU A 134 4.42 -9.71 10.80
C LEU A 134 4.72 -9.74 12.31
N PRO A 135 3.85 -9.19 13.19
CA PRO A 135 2.64 -8.44 12.87
C PRO A 135 2.92 -7.04 12.30
N LEU A 136 2.14 -6.58 11.32
CA LEU A 136 2.34 -5.31 10.60
C LEU A 136 2.11 -4.08 11.49
N GLY A 137 1.07 -4.09 12.32
CA GLY A 137 0.72 -2.93 13.16
C GLY A 137 1.87 -2.44 14.04
N PRO A 138 2.51 -3.32 14.84
CA PRO A 138 3.73 -2.99 15.60
C PRO A 138 4.86 -2.42 14.74
N TYR A 139 5.09 -2.98 13.55
CA TYR A 139 6.13 -2.49 12.64
C TYR A 139 5.84 -1.07 12.14
N LEU A 140 4.60 -0.79 11.70
CA LEU A 140 4.22 0.55 11.24
C LEU A 140 4.35 1.59 12.35
N LYS A 141 4.07 1.20 13.60
CA LYS A 141 4.30 2.06 14.76
C LYS A 141 5.79 2.36 14.97
N GLU A 142 6.66 1.36 14.83
CA GLU A 142 8.11 1.58 14.92
C GLU A 142 8.63 2.52 13.82
N VAL A 143 8.14 2.36 12.59
CA VAL A 143 8.44 3.28 11.47
C VAL A 143 8.07 4.73 11.83
N GLU A 144 6.89 4.94 12.43
CA GLU A 144 6.45 6.27 12.89
C GLU A 144 7.35 6.84 14.00
N GLU A 145 7.68 6.01 15.00
CA GLU A 145 8.55 6.38 16.13
C GLU A 145 9.99 6.71 15.68
N LYS A 146 10.49 6.07 14.63
CA LYS A 146 11.80 6.36 14.03
C LYS A 146 11.81 7.62 13.16
N HIS A 147 10.66 8.23 12.91
CA HIS A 147 10.52 9.40 12.03
C HIS A 147 11.18 9.18 10.67
N VAL A 148 10.90 8.02 10.06
CA VAL A 148 11.35 7.70 8.71
C VAL A 148 10.94 8.81 7.74
N ALA A 149 11.86 9.19 6.85
CA ALA A 149 11.71 10.34 5.98
C ALA A 149 10.71 10.13 4.83
N LEU A 150 10.31 8.89 4.56
CA LEU A 150 9.29 8.49 3.60
C LEU A 150 7.95 8.24 4.31
N ASN A 151 6.84 8.46 3.59
CA ASN A 151 5.59 7.80 3.96
C ASN A 151 5.70 6.31 3.59
N ILE A 152 5.19 5.44 4.45
CA ILE A 152 5.22 3.98 4.26
C ILE A 152 3.80 3.44 4.24
N ALA A 153 3.52 2.57 3.27
CA ALA A 153 2.36 1.70 3.28
C ALA A 153 2.81 0.28 2.92
N SER A 154 2.07 -0.74 3.34
CA SER A 154 2.47 -2.13 3.19
C SER A 154 1.34 -3.00 2.69
N PHE A 155 1.69 -4.02 1.91
CA PHE A 155 0.87 -5.22 1.75
C PHE A 155 1.17 -6.22 2.87
N VAL A 156 0.24 -7.16 3.09
CA VAL A 156 0.55 -8.41 3.83
C VAL A 156 1.05 -9.45 2.84
N GLY A 157 2.18 -10.09 3.15
CA GLY A 157 2.82 -11.06 2.28
C GLY A 157 2.29 -12.48 2.45
N HIS A 158 1.77 -13.08 1.38
CA HIS A 158 1.30 -14.48 1.38
C HIS A 158 2.40 -15.46 1.81
N GLY A 159 3.64 -15.26 1.36
CA GLY A 159 4.78 -16.08 1.76
C GLY A 159 5.07 -15.99 3.26
N THR A 160 5.05 -14.78 3.85
CA THR A 160 5.16 -14.57 5.29
C THR A 160 4.06 -15.31 6.06
N ILE A 161 2.80 -15.14 5.65
CA ILE A 161 1.64 -15.78 6.29
C ILE A 161 1.72 -17.31 6.20
N ARG A 162 2.06 -17.83 5.02
CA ARG A 162 2.21 -19.24 4.76
C ARG A 162 3.32 -19.86 5.62
N GLY A 163 4.47 -19.18 5.73
CA GLY A 163 5.56 -19.58 6.61
C GLY A 163 5.15 -19.62 8.08
N ALA A 164 4.38 -18.63 8.54
CA ALA A 164 3.89 -18.57 9.92
C ALA A 164 2.93 -19.72 10.26
N VAL A 165 2.08 -20.15 9.31
CA VAL A 165 1.11 -21.22 9.54
C VAL A 165 1.72 -22.61 9.41
N MET A 166 2.58 -22.83 8.42
CA MET A 166 3.06 -24.18 8.07
C MET A 166 4.44 -24.51 8.63
N GLY A 167 5.23 -23.51 9.05
CA GLY A 167 6.61 -23.72 9.49
C GLY A 167 7.41 -24.47 8.43
N ASP A 168 8.26 -25.41 8.85
CA ASP A 168 9.15 -26.18 7.96
C ASP A 168 8.42 -27.12 6.98
N ASP A 169 7.12 -27.37 7.16
CA ASP A 169 6.30 -28.25 6.32
C ASP A 169 5.69 -27.51 5.10
N TYR A 170 6.20 -26.32 4.76
CA TYR A 170 5.67 -25.48 3.69
C TYR A 170 5.80 -26.08 2.28
N LYS A 171 6.62 -27.13 2.09
CA LYS A 171 6.94 -27.74 0.78
C LYS A 171 5.88 -28.72 0.26
N ARG A 172 4.61 -28.42 0.53
CA ARG A 172 3.42 -29.17 0.07
C ARG A 172 2.23 -28.23 -0.04
N LEU A 173 1.15 -28.68 -0.68
CA LEU A 173 -0.11 -27.94 -0.63
C LEU A 173 -0.58 -27.76 0.83
N ALA A 174 -1.09 -26.58 1.16
CA ALA A 174 -1.78 -26.36 2.42
C ALA A 174 -3.07 -27.21 2.47
N SER A 175 -3.36 -27.75 3.66
CA SER A 175 -4.66 -28.31 3.98
C SER A 175 -5.71 -27.21 4.11
N ALA A 176 -6.99 -27.56 4.02
CA ALA A 176 -8.09 -26.59 4.17
C ALA A 176 -8.01 -25.82 5.50
N ALA A 177 -7.66 -26.48 6.60
CA ALA A 177 -7.52 -25.84 7.91
C ALA A 177 -6.32 -24.88 7.99
N GLU A 178 -5.25 -25.13 7.25
CA GLU A 178 -4.12 -24.20 7.14
C GLU A 178 -4.50 -22.99 6.28
N VAL A 179 -5.25 -23.19 5.18
CA VAL A 179 -5.77 -22.09 4.37
C VAL A 179 -6.70 -21.19 5.18
N GLU A 180 -7.56 -21.76 6.02
CA GLU A 180 -8.41 -20.99 6.93
C GLU A 180 -7.60 -20.14 7.92
N LYS A 181 -6.55 -20.70 8.54
CA LYS A 181 -5.63 -19.94 9.40
C LYS A 181 -4.88 -18.85 8.66
N MET A 182 -4.47 -19.10 7.41
CA MET A 182 -3.83 -18.06 6.58
C MET A 182 -4.80 -16.92 6.30
N ALA A 183 -6.06 -17.22 5.99
CA ALA A 183 -7.12 -16.23 5.80
C ALA A 183 -7.37 -15.41 7.08
N GLU A 184 -7.38 -16.03 8.26
CA GLU A 184 -7.49 -15.34 9.56
C GLU A 184 -6.34 -14.36 9.81
N LEU A 185 -5.10 -14.73 9.45
CA LEU A 185 -3.97 -13.81 9.60
C LEU A 185 -4.01 -12.68 8.58
N VAL A 186 -4.44 -12.94 7.34
CA VAL A 186 -4.66 -11.87 6.35
C VAL A 186 -5.70 -10.88 6.86
N GLU A 187 -6.81 -11.34 7.44
CA GLU A 187 -7.84 -10.49 8.05
C GLU A 187 -7.23 -9.56 9.12
N GLN A 188 -6.45 -10.11 10.06
CA GLN A 188 -5.79 -9.34 11.13
C GLN A 188 -4.85 -8.25 10.59
N GLU A 189 -4.12 -8.55 9.51
CA GLU A 189 -3.17 -7.62 8.92
C GLU A 189 -3.89 -6.55 8.07
N MET A 190 -5.00 -6.89 7.42
CA MET A 190 -5.89 -5.91 6.79
C MET A 190 -6.50 -4.96 7.83
N GLU A 191 -6.98 -5.48 8.97
CA GLU A 191 -7.45 -4.66 10.10
C GLU A 191 -6.34 -3.77 10.69
N SER A 192 -5.09 -4.20 10.56
CA SER A 192 -3.90 -3.43 10.97
C SER A 192 -3.47 -2.37 9.96
N GLY A 193 -4.14 -2.26 8.81
CA GLY A 193 -3.93 -1.23 7.80
C GLY A 193 -3.16 -1.66 6.55
N ALA A 194 -3.04 -2.97 6.27
CA ALA A 194 -2.48 -3.43 5.02
C ALA A 194 -3.31 -2.96 3.81
N LEU A 195 -2.64 -2.65 2.69
CA LEU A 195 -3.28 -2.24 1.44
C LEU A 195 -3.94 -3.40 0.68
N GLY A 196 -3.68 -4.63 1.09
CA GLY A 196 -4.12 -5.84 0.41
C GLY A 196 -3.13 -6.99 0.59
N LEU A 197 -3.17 -7.95 -0.33
CA LEU A 197 -2.32 -9.14 -0.32
C LEU A 197 -1.24 -9.05 -1.41
N SER A 198 0.01 -9.32 -1.05
CA SER A 198 1.07 -9.60 -2.03
C SER A 198 1.40 -11.08 -2.08
N SER A 199 1.91 -11.55 -3.22
CA SER A 199 2.43 -12.92 -3.37
C SER A 199 3.75 -12.93 -4.12
N GLY A 200 4.57 -13.92 -3.80
CA GLY A 200 5.81 -14.26 -4.49
C GLY A 200 5.78 -15.72 -4.84
N LEU A 201 5.09 -16.05 -5.92
CA LEU A 201 4.80 -17.44 -6.29
C LEU A 201 6.00 -18.14 -6.91
N GLU A 202 7.07 -17.41 -7.22
CA GLU A 202 8.37 -17.97 -7.62
C GLU A 202 9.23 -18.35 -6.39
N TYR A 203 8.93 -17.81 -5.21
CA TYR A 203 9.78 -17.93 -4.01
C TYR A 203 9.24 -18.90 -2.98
N ASP A 204 10.13 -19.47 -2.17
CA ASP A 204 9.71 -20.21 -0.98
C ASP A 204 9.17 -19.22 0.07
N PRO A 205 8.06 -19.53 0.78
CA PRO A 205 7.27 -20.76 0.69
C PRO A 205 6.13 -20.73 -0.36
N GLY A 206 5.89 -19.58 -1.00
CA GLY A 206 4.78 -19.35 -1.93
C GLY A 206 4.75 -20.27 -3.15
N LEU A 207 5.91 -20.73 -3.61
CA LEU A 207 6.10 -21.64 -4.74
C LEU A 207 5.21 -22.89 -4.68
N TYR A 208 5.03 -23.44 -3.48
CA TYR A 208 4.29 -24.68 -3.25
C TYR A 208 2.79 -24.47 -3.04
N SER A 209 2.31 -23.22 -3.09
CA SER A 209 0.90 -22.91 -2.93
C SER A 209 0.09 -23.24 -4.18
N SER A 210 -1.18 -23.59 -3.96
CA SER A 210 -2.16 -23.67 -5.05
C SER A 210 -2.77 -22.30 -5.35
N THR A 211 -3.24 -22.08 -6.58
CA THR A 211 -4.03 -20.90 -6.92
C THR A 211 -5.26 -20.76 -6.01
N GLY A 212 -5.90 -21.87 -5.62
CA GLY A 212 -7.06 -21.87 -4.74
C GLY A 212 -6.77 -21.35 -3.32
N GLU A 213 -5.58 -21.64 -2.80
CA GLU A 213 -5.09 -21.08 -1.53
C GLU A 213 -4.94 -19.55 -1.64
N VAL A 214 -4.31 -19.06 -2.71
CA VAL A 214 -4.12 -17.61 -2.92
C VAL A 214 -5.46 -16.90 -3.10
N ILE A 215 -6.41 -17.51 -3.84
CA ILE A 215 -7.78 -16.99 -3.98
C ILE A 215 -8.47 -16.84 -2.63
N ALA A 216 -8.31 -17.80 -1.72
CA ALA A 216 -8.93 -17.75 -0.40
C ALA A 216 -8.41 -16.54 0.40
N CYS A 217 -7.10 -16.32 0.43
CA CYS A 217 -6.49 -15.15 1.07
C CYS A 217 -6.87 -13.85 0.36
N ALA A 218 -6.90 -13.83 -0.98
CA ALA A 218 -7.24 -12.64 -1.76
C ALA A 218 -8.70 -12.22 -1.55
N LYS A 219 -9.63 -13.16 -1.34
CA LYS A 219 -11.03 -12.84 -0.99
C LYS A 219 -11.14 -12.10 0.34
N VAL A 220 -10.28 -12.43 1.30
CA VAL A 220 -10.21 -11.71 2.58
C VAL A 220 -9.76 -10.28 2.33
N ALA A 221 -8.64 -10.08 1.63
CA ALA A 221 -8.17 -8.75 1.27
C ALA A 221 -9.23 -7.93 0.50
N ALA A 222 -9.98 -8.57 -0.40
CA ALA A 222 -11.06 -7.94 -1.16
C ALA A 222 -12.20 -7.44 -0.26
N ALA A 223 -12.55 -8.19 0.79
CA ALA A 223 -13.59 -7.82 1.75
C ALA A 223 -13.25 -6.53 2.53
N HIS A 224 -11.96 -6.20 2.63
CA HIS A 224 -11.44 -4.96 3.22
C HIS A 224 -11.17 -3.85 2.20
N GLY A 225 -11.53 -4.05 0.93
CA GLY A 225 -11.27 -3.09 -0.15
C GLY A 225 -9.81 -3.00 -0.58
N GLY A 226 -9.01 -4.03 -0.29
CA GLY A 226 -7.61 -4.11 -0.71
C GLY A 226 -7.43 -4.50 -2.18
N ILE A 227 -6.18 -4.56 -2.62
CA ILE A 227 -5.78 -5.07 -3.94
C ILE A 227 -4.89 -6.31 -3.82
N TYR A 228 -4.82 -7.12 -4.87
CA TYR A 228 -3.90 -8.25 -4.94
C TYR A 228 -2.69 -7.91 -5.82
N ILE A 229 -1.47 -8.10 -5.33
CA ILE A 229 -0.27 -7.92 -6.15
C ILE A 229 0.56 -9.20 -6.21
N SER A 230 1.26 -9.42 -7.31
CA SER A 230 1.99 -10.67 -7.50
C SER A 230 3.31 -10.48 -8.24
N HIS A 231 4.39 -10.91 -7.58
CA HIS A 231 5.49 -11.56 -8.27
C HIS A 231 5.00 -12.95 -8.65
N VAL A 232 4.78 -13.11 -9.95
CA VAL A 232 4.06 -14.26 -10.50
C VAL A 232 4.89 -15.54 -10.42
N ARG A 233 4.27 -16.68 -10.70
CA ARG A 233 4.89 -17.99 -10.45
C ARG A 233 6.15 -18.26 -11.27
N ASP A 234 6.17 -17.74 -12.48
CA ASP A 234 7.27 -17.86 -13.43
C ASP A 234 7.23 -16.64 -14.34
N GLU A 235 8.36 -15.96 -14.50
CA GLU A 235 8.53 -14.83 -15.43
C GLU A 235 9.34 -15.23 -16.67
N GLU A 236 9.76 -16.48 -16.75
CA GLU A 236 10.58 -17.07 -17.79
C GLU A 236 9.67 -17.74 -18.83
N ASN A 237 9.81 -19.06 -19.02
CA ASN A 237 9.15 -19.79 -20.09
C ASN A 237 7.63 -19.89 -19.89
N GLU A 238 7.16 -19.84 -18.64
CA GLU A 238 5.76 -19.95 -18.24
C GLU A 238 5.15 -18.58 -17.86
N ALA A 239 5.75 -17.47 -18.30
CA ALA A 239 5.27 -16.11 -18.04
C ALA A 239 3.78 -15.88 -18.37
N LEU A 240 3.31 -16.30 -19.56
CA LEU A 240 1.92 -16.08 -19.97
C LEU A 240 0.92 -16.87 -19.12
N PRO A 241 1.11 -18.18 -18.87
CA PRO A 241 0.34 -18.90 -17.86
C PRO A 241 0.33 -18.21 -16.49
N SER A 242 1.46 -17.72 -16.02
CA SER A 242 1.56 -17.02 -14.73
C SER A 242 0.75 -15.71 -14.71
N PHE A 243 0.75 -14.92 -15.79
CA PHE A 243 -0.11 -13.73 -15.88
C PHE A 243 -1.61 -14.08 -15.95
N ARG A 244 -1.95 -15.21 -16.57
CA ARG A 244 -3.34 -15.73 -16.54
C ARG A 244 -3.74 -16.18 -15.14
N GLU A 245 -2.81 -16.72 -14.35
CA GLU A 245 -3.07 -17.09 -12.94
C GLU A 245 -3.47 -15.85 -12.13
N VAL A 246 -2.77 -14.72 -12.27
CA VAL A 246 -3.15 -13.46 -11.60
C VAL A 246 -4.55 -13.00 -12.00
N ILE A 247 -4.89 -13.07 -13.29
CA ILE A 247 -6.22 -12.69 -13.80
C ILE A 247 -7.30 -13.62 -13.24
N ASP A 248 -7.05 -14.93 -13.16
CA ASP A 248 -7.97 -15.91 -12.58
C ASP A 248 -8.19 -15.67 -11.08
N ILE A 249 -7.12 -15.34 -10.34
CA ILE A 249 -7.21 -14.96 -8.93
C ILE A 249 -8.06 -13.70 -8.78
N ALA A 250 -7.76 -12.64 -9.55
CA ALA A 250 -8.50 -11.38 -9.54
C ALA A 250 -9.99 -11.60 -9.82
N GLU A 251 -10.31 -12.40 -10.84
CA GLU A 251 -11.69 -12.74 -11.21
C GLU A 251 -12.39 -13.52 -10.10
N LYS A 252 -11.79 -14.58 -9.56
CA LYS A 252 -12.44 -15.43 -8.55
C LYS A 252 -12.53 -14.80 -7.16
N ALA A 253 -11.60 -13.90 -6.83
CA ALA A 253 -11.62 -13.15 -5.59
C ALA A 253 -12.38 -11.82 -5.69
N GLN A 254 -12.74 -11.38 -6.91
CA GLN A 254 -13.38 -10.08 -7.17
C GLN A 254 -12.56 -8.93 -6.59
N ILE A 255 -11.26 -8.93 -6.88
CA ILE A 255 -10.28 -7.97 -6.35
C ILE A 255 -9.50 -7.32 -7.51
N PRO A 256 -9.20 -6.01 -7.46
CA PRO A 256 -8.22 -5.41 -8.37
C PRO A 256 -6.87 -6.11 -8.21
N ALA A 257 -6.12 -6.24 -9.30
CA ALA A 257 -4.81 -6.89 -9.25
C ALA A 257 -3.71 -6.17 -10.03
N GLN A 258 -2.49 -6.23 -9.50
CA GLN A 258 -1.29 -5.71 -10.13
C GLN A 258 -0.28 -6.84 -10.37
N ILE A 259 0.24 -6.91 -11.59
CA ILE A 259 1.41 -7.73 -11.90
C ILE A 259 2.64 -6.90 -11.54
N SER A 260 3.34 -7.31 -10.49
CA SER A 260 4.56 -6.63 -10.02
C SER A 260 5.67 -6.76 -11.06
N HIS A 261 6.44 -5.68 -11.25
CA HIS A 261 7.65 -5.59 -12.08
C HIS A 261 7.60 -6.41 -13.38
N ILE A 262 6.49 -6.29 -14.11
CA ILE A 262 6.15 -7.16 -15.23
C ILE A 262 7.28 -7.24 -16.26
N LYS A 263 7.71 -8.47 -16.55
CA LYS A 263 8.81 -8.72 -17.50
C LYS A 263 8.66 -10.06 -18.21
N LEU A 264 9.53 -10.27 -19.18
CA LEU A 264 9.71 -11.53 -19.90
C LEU A 264 11.18 -11.93 -19.70
N GLY A 265 11.42 -12.73 -18.66
CA GLY A 265 12.71 -12.97 -18.03
C GLY A 265 13.68 -13.85 -18.84
N SER A 266 13.16 -14.67 -19.75
CA SER A 266 13.97 -15.55 -20.60
C SER A 266 13.89 -15.20 -22.09
N SER A 267 14.97 -15.48 -22.82
CA SER A 267 15.06 -15.26 -24.26
C SER A 267 13.98 -15.99 -25.08
N ASN A 268 13.45 -17.11 -24.56
CA ASN A 268 12.37 -17.90 -25.17
C ASN A 268 11.03 -17.15 -25.23
N VAL A 269 10.81 -16.17 -24.36
CA VAL A 269 9.57 -15.39 -24.31
C VAL A 269 9.74 -13.95 -24.80
N TRP A 270 10.96 -13.52 -25.12
CA TRP A 270 11.20 -12.18 -25.68
C TRP A 270 10.40 -11.94 -26.95
N GLY A 271 9.94 -10.68 -27.12
CA GLY A 271 9.05 -10.29 -28.22
C GLY A 271 7.56 -10.52 -27.98
N LYS A 272 7.18 -11.22 -26.89
CA LYS A 272 5.76 -11.46 -26.54
C LYS A 272 5.08 -10.32 -25.76
N ALA A 273 5.74 -9.19 -25.56
CA ALA A 273 5.19 -8.07 -24.77
C ALA A 273 3.81 -7.60 -25.28
N ARG A 274 3.58 -7.59 -26.59
CA ARG A 274 2.26 -7.24 -27.16
C ARG A 274 1.16 -8.24 -26.77
N GLU A 275 1.49 -9.53 -26.71
CA GLU A 275 0.55 -10.57 -26.31
C GLU A 275 0.15 -10.41 -24.83
N VAL A 276 1.12 -10.11 -23.97
CA VAL A 276 0.89 -9.83 -22.54
C VAL A 276 0.01 -8.58 -22.36
N LEU A 277 0.31 -7.49 -23.07
CA LEU A 277 -0.51 -6.28 -23.00
C LEU A 277 -1.94 -6.52 -23.52
N GLN A 278 -2.11 -7.33 -24.56
CA GLN A 278 -3.42 -7.71 -25.07
C GLN A 278 -4.20 -8.55 -24.04
N LEU A 279 -3.54 -9.50 -23.39
CA LEU A 279 -4.13 -10.32 -22.32
C LEU A 279 -4.68 -9.44 -21.19
N MET A 280 -3.91 -8.47 -20.72
CA MET A 280 -4.36 -7.51 -19.69
C MET A 280 -5.51 -6.63 -20.20
N ALA A 281 -5.41 -6.11 -21.42
CA ALA A 281 -6.45 -5.27 -22.02
C ALA A 281 -7.78 -6.03 -22.17
N ASP A 282 -7.73 -7.32 -22.55
CA ASP A 282 -8.91 -8.16 -22.68
C ASP A 282 -9.53 -8.46 -21.31
N ALA A 283 -8.73 -8.70 -20.26
CA ALA A 283 -9.24 -8.81 -18.89
C ALA A 283 -9.94 -7.52 -18.43
N ASN A 284 -9.32 -6.36 -18.66
CA ASN A 284 -9.92 -5.07 -18.28
C ASN A 284 -11.20 -4.77 -19.07
N LYS A 285 -11.27 -5.17 -20.34
CA LYS A 285 -12.49 -5.06 -21.15
C LYS A 285 -13.64 -5.94 -20.61
N ARG A 286 -13.33 -7.04 -19.91
CA ARG A 286 -14.33 -7.87 -19.21
C ARG A 286 -14.78 -7.29 -17.86
N GLY A 287 -14.20 -6.16 -17.43
CA GLY A 287 -14.57 -5.47 -16.19
C GLY A 287 -13.67 -5.76 -14.99
N LEU A 288 -12.53 -6.43 -15.20
CA LEU A 288 -11.49 -6.52 -14.18
C LEU A 288 -10.67 -5.22 -14.11
N ASP A 289 -9.92 -5.04 -13.03
CA ASP A 289 -8.93 -3.97 -12.89
C ASP A 289 -7.54 -4.59 -12.72
N ILE A 290 -6.87 -4.79 -13.86
CA ILE A 290 -5.55 -5.39 -13.97
C ILE A 290 -4.54 -4.32 -14.38
N THR A 291 -3.59 -4.06 -13.50
CA THR A 291 -2.48 -3.11 -13.70
C THR A 291 -1.14 -3.82 -13.66
N ALA A 292 -0.07 -3.07 -13.93
CA ALA A 292 1.30 -3.54 -13.74
C ALA A 292 2.23 -2.36 -13.46
N ASP A 293 3.35 -2.65 -12.80
CA ASP A 293 4.48 -1.73 -12.67
C ASP A 293 5.72 -2.30 -13.36
N ILE A 294 6.70 -1.43 -13.59
CA ILE A 294 8.01 -1.79 -14.14
C ILE A 294 9.09 -0.97 -13.45
N TYR A 295 10.33 -1.44 -13.56
CA TYR A 295 11.51 -0.60 -13.42
C TYR A 295 12.18 -0.39 -14.80
N PRO A 296 12.81 0.77 -15.04
CA PRO A 296 13.29 1.13 -16.37
C PRO A 296 14.69 0.55 -16.68
N TYR A 297 14.88 -0.75 -16.45
CA TYR A 297 16.14 -1.46 -16.70
C TYR A 297 15.88 -2.76 -17.46
N THR A 298 16.84 -3.17 -18.29
CA THR A 298 16.80 -4.45 -19.03
C THR A 298 17.40 -5.62 -18.24
N TYR A 299 17.64 -5.42 -16.94
CA TYR A 299 18.24 -6.40 -16.05
C TYR A 299 17.42 -6.48 -14.77
N TRP A 300 17.35 -7.67 -14.19
CA TRP A 300 16.67 -7.93 -12.94
C TRP A 300 17.67 -8.41 -11.88
N ARG A 301 17.28 -8.34 -10.60
CA ARG A 301 18.04 -8.87 -9.48
C ARG A 301 17.09 -9.67 -8.60
N SER A 302 17.42 -10.93 -8.37
CA SER A 302 16.73 -11.77 -7.39
C SER A 302 17.72 -12.71 -6.70
N THR A 303 17.21 -13.61 -5.86
CA THR A 303 18.00 -14.71 -5.30
C THR A 303 18.43 -15.68 -6.40
N ILE A 304 19.55 -16.37 -6.23
CA ILE A 304 20.07 -17.30 -7.25
C ILE A 304 19.13 -18.49 -7.52
N THR A 305 18.18 -18.75 -6.62
CA THR A 305 17.26 -19.88 -6.72
C THR A 305 16.33 -19.78 -7.92
N VAL A 306 16.02 -18.58 -8.41
CA VAL A 306 15.14 -18.38 -9.57
C VAL A 306 15.71 -18.99 -10.84
N ILE A 307 17.04 -19.06 -10.97
CA ILE A 307 17.72 -19.67 -12.14
C ILE A 307 17.46 -21.18 -12.22
N THR A 308 17.20 -21.84 -11.09
CA THR A 308 16.85 -23.26 -11.05
C THR A 308 15.52 -23.49 -10.31
N PRO A 309 14.38 -23.32 -11.02
CA PRO A 309 13.05 -23.54 -10.45
C PRO A 309 12.85 -24.92 -9.82
N THR A 310 13.59 -25.94 -10.28
CA THR A 310 13.54 -27.31 -9.73
C THR A 310 14.03 -27.42 -8.29
N ARG A 311 14.82 -26.44 -7.82
CA ARG A 311 15.54 -26.49 -6.53
C ARG A 311 16.49 -27.68 -6.38
N ASP A 312 16.79 -28.40 -7.46
CA ASP A 312 17.85 -29.41 -7.48
C ASP A 312 19.19 -28.73 -7.74
N TRP A 313 19.90 -28.42 -6.66
CA TRP A 313 21.20 -27.74 -6.71
C TRP A 313 22.30 -28.60 -7.34
N THR A 314 22.07 -29.90 -7.53
CA THR A 314 23.04 -30.84 -8.08
C THR A 314 22.85 -31.06 -9.59
N ASP A 315 21.71 -30.68 -10.15
CA ASP A 315 21.43 -30.79 -11.58
C ASP A 315 22.16 -29.70 -12.39
N ARG A 316 23.37 -30.01 -12.84
CA ARG A 316 24.15 -29.12 -13.73
C ARG A 316 23.43 -28.77 -15.02
N ALA A 317 22.58 -29.66 -15.54
CA ALA A 317 21.86 -29.39 -16.78
C ALA A 317 20.76 -28.34 -16.53
N ALA A 318 20.10 -28.37 -15.36
CA ALA A 318 19.16 -27.30 -14.98
C ALA A 318 19.86 -25.94 -14.87
N TRP A 319 21.02 -25.89 -14.23
CA TRP A 319 21.83 -24.67 -14.16
C TRP A 319 22.25 -24.15 -15.54
N GLN A 320 22.74 -25.03 -16.41
CA GLN A 320 23.15 -24.63 -17.75
C GLN A 320 21.97 -24.06 -18.54
N ARG A 321 20.80 -24.71 -18.49
CA ARG A 321 19.58 -24.18 -19.14
C ARG A 321 19.22 -22.79 -18.62
N GLY A 322 19.15 -22.61 -17.29
CA GLY A 322 18.83 -21.31 -16.72
C GLY A 322 19.82 -20.21 -17.16
N LEU A 323 21.11 -20.51 -17.15
CA LEU A 323 22.15 -19.56 -17.61
C LEU A 323 22.06 -19.24 -19.11
N ASP A 324 21.77 -20.23 -19.95
CA ASP A 324 21.59 -20.03 -21.40
C ASP A 324 20.34 -19.19 -21.68
N GLU A 325 19.29 -19.34 -20.87
CA GLU A 325 17.98 -18.71 -21.10
C GLU A 325 17.89 -17.26 -20.64
N ILE A 326 18.62 -16.87 -19.57
CA ILE A 326 18.67 -15.48 -19.08
C ILE A 326 19.41 -14.53 -20.03
N GLY A 327 19.96 -15.03 -21.14
CA GLY A 327 20.47 -14.23 -22.25
C GLY A 327 21.77 -13.47 -21.95
N GLY A 328 22.61 -14.05 -21.07
CA GLY A 328 23.96 -13.57 -20.74
C GLY A 328 25.02 -13.98 -21.74
#